data_AF-A0A820LLR5-F1
#
_entry.id   AF-A0A820LLR5-F1
#
_cell.length_a   1.000
_cell.length_b   1.000
_cell.length_c   1.000
_cell.angle_alpha   90.00
_cell.angle_beta   90.00
_cell.angle_gamma   90.00
#
_symmetry.space_group_name_H-M   'P 1'
#
loop_
_entity.id
_entity.type
_entity.pdbx_description
1 polymer ?
#
loop_
_entity_poly.entity_id
_entity_poly.type
_entity_poly.pdbx_seq_one_letter_code
_entity_poly.pdbx_strand_id
1 'polypeptide(L)'
;MSSKSLPAQTGPVYRIPPYYYIHVLDQNTSITRLEIGPHKFLKQGNETIVFGPDKMITLPPRHYCVIENPVVKNENNQAQFDKNGQAKLLHGSLDVRQENDYEEPFPLYPGEVLKQAATPLKYVAASSALRLKAVLDFDDNGEQRKAGDEWLFEGPGTYTPRKEVSVEEHIVATVIGPNQALRLSAKKELVDRMDQRRVVGENWLVKQLGAYLPLAYETVVSIENGYVVTDKKALHLRALNTFTDDFGQTRNNGDEWLVTKEQTETHILNVYEQLVAIVDIKTLNSRQYCVILNPVTCKNARCQTMIGLIMISIFFSS
;
A
#
# COMPACT_ATOMS: atom_id res chain seq x y z
N MET A 1 -21.16 -8.26 -18.27
CA MET A 1 -21.97 -8.46 -19.49
C MET A 1 -22.50 -9.88 -19.45
N SER A 2 -23.82 -10.06 -19.46
CA SER A 2 -24.43 -11.40 -19.46
C SER A 2 -24.02 -12.14 -20.73
N SER A 3 -23.20 -13.19 -20.60
CA SER A 3 -22.99 -14.15 -21.67
C SER A 3 -24.33 -14.82 -21.95
N LYS A 4 -24.97 -14.46 -23.06
CA LYS A 4 -26.12 -15.21 -23.56
C LYS A 4 -25.58 -16.54 -24.06
N SER A 5 -25.65 -17.57 -23.22
CA SER A 5 -25.50 -18.96 -23.66
C SER A 5 -26.48 -19.22 -24.80
N LEU A 6 -26.02 -19.85 -25.88
CA LEU A 6 -26.90 -20.26 -26.96
C LEU A 6 -27.96 -21.24 -26.41
N PRO A 7 -29.19 -21.27 -26.99
CA PRO A 7 -30.21 -22.22 -26.55
C PRO A 7 -29.68 -23.64 -26.66
N ALA A 8 -29.98 -24.47 -25.66
CA ALA A 8 -29.61 -25.88 -25.63
C ALA A 8 -30.16 -26.56 -26.88
N GLN A 9 -29.27 -27.00 -27.77
CA GLN A 9 -29.66 -27.74 -28.97
C GLN A 9 -30.18 -29.12 -28.53
N THR A 10 -31.34 -29.51 -29.01
CA THR A 10 -31.93 -30.83 -28.74
C THR A 10 -31.94 -31.61 -30.05
N GLY A 11 -31.03 -32.58 -30.18
CA GLY A 11 -30.88 -33.38 -31.39
C GLY A 11 -29.59 -34.22 -31.37
N PRO A 12 -29.41 -35.14 -32.33
CA PRO A 12 -28.19 -35.95 -32.44
C PRO A 12 -26.99 -35.15 -32.98
N VAL A 13 -27.24 -34.02 -33.64
CA VAL A 13 -26.21 -33.17 -34.25
C VAL A 13 -26.17 -31.83 -33.55
N TYR A 14 -25.01 -31.46 -33.03
CA TYR A 14 -24.73 -30.21 -32.36
C TYR A 14 -23.80 -29.36 -33.22
N ARG A 15 -24.27 -28.18 -33.63
CA ARG A 15 -23.41 -27.23 -34.35
C ARG A 15 -22.65 -26.39 -33.33
N ILE A 16 -21.32 -26.52 -33.30
CA ILE A 16 -20.45 -25.69 -32.46
C ILE A 16 -19.87 -24.57 -33.35
N PRO A 17 -20.26 -23.30 -33.14
CA PRO A 17 -19.73 -22.18 -33.92
C PRO A 17 -18.23 -21.93 -33.66
N PRO A 18 -17.55 -21.10 -34.48
CA PRO A 18 -16.19 -20.64 -34.18
C PRO A 18 -16.14 -19.92 -32.83
N TYR A 19 -15.09 -20.17 -32.04
CA TYR A 19 -14.90 -19.62 -30.69
C TYR A 19 -15.99 -20.01 -29.66
N TYR A 20 -16.64 -21.15 -29.87
CA TYR A 20 -17.52 -21.78 -28.89
C TYR A 20 -16.98 -23.16 -28.53
N TYR A 21 -17.37 -23.65 -27.36
CA TYR A 21 -17.01 -24.97 -26.88
C TYR A 21 -18.18 -25.63 -26.13
N ILE A 22 -18.13 -26.96 -26.05
CA ILE A 22 -19.04 -27.79 -25.24
C ILE A 22 -18.23 -28.77 -24.40
N HIS A 23 -18.84 -29.27 -23.33
CA HIS A 23 -18.31 -30.42 -22.60
C HIS A 23 -19.20 -31.64 -22.84
N VAL A 24 -18.57 -32.74 -23.24
CA VAL A 24 -19.23 -34.01 -23.55
C VAL A 24 -18.77 -35.06 -22.56
N LEU A 25 -19.72 -35.62 -21.82
CA LEU A 25 -19.54 -36.77 -20.94
C LEU A 25 -19.80 -38.05 -21.73
N ASP A 26 -18.81 -38.93 -21.79
CA ASP A 26 -19.00 -40.31 -22.21
C ASP A 26 -19.42 -41.16 -20.99
N GLN A 27 -20.63 -41.74 -21.04
CA GLN A 27 -21.20 -42.53 -19.94
C GLN A 27 -20.49 -43.87 -19.74
N ASN A 28 -19.83 -44.41 -20.77
CA ASN A 28 -19.11 -45.68 -20.65
C ASN A 28 -17.82 -45.51 -19.84
N THR A 29 -17.10 -44.42 -20.09
CA THR A 29 -15.82 -44.12 -19.43
C THR A 29 -15.99 -43.18 -18.23
N SER A 30 -17.15 -42.53 -18.09
CA SER A 30 -17.42 -41.42 -17.16
C SER A 30 -16.49 -40.22 -17.33
N ILE A 31 -15.91 -40.05 -18.52
CA ILE A 31 -14.95 -38.98 -18.82
C ILE A 31 -15.66 -37.83 -19.48
N THR A 32 -15.45 -36.64 -18.94
CA THR A 32 -15.89 -35.40 -19.57
C THR A 32 -14.73 -34.81 -20.35
N ARG A 33 -14.94 -34.58 -21.65
CA ARG A 33 -13.96 -33.98 -22.54
C ARG A 33 -14.47 -32.67 -23.14
N LEU A 34 -13.53 -31.88 -23.63
CA LEU A 34 -13.76 -30.59 -24.26
C LEU A 34 -13.83 -30.77 -25.79
N GLU A 35 -14.88 -30.22 -26.43
CA GLU A 35 -14.99 -30.14 -27.88
C GLU A 35 -15.05 -28.66 -28.30
N ILE A 36 -14.21 -28.28 -29.27
CA ILE A 36 -13.99 -26.90 -29.71
C ILE A 36 -14.49 -26.72 -31.14
N GLY A 37 -15.29 -25.68 -31.41
CA GLY A 37 -15.72 -25.35 -32.77
C GLY A 37 -14.60 -24.72 -33.64
N PRO A 38 -14.78 -24.61 -34.96
CA PRO A 38 -16.04 -24.80 -35.68
C PRO A 38 -16.19 -26.18 -36.32
N HIS A 39 -17.11 -26.99 -35.80
CA HIS A 39 -17.55 -28.21 -36.49
C HIS A 39 -18.96 -28.63 -36.06
N LYS A 40 -19.52 -29.63 -36.75
CA LYS A 40 -20.74 -30.31 -36.33
C LYS A 40 -20.32 -31.52 -35.50
N PHE A 41 -20.68 -31.53 -34.23
CA PHE A 41 -20.47 -32.66 -33.33
C PHE A 41 -21.66 -33.62 -33.44
N LEU A 42 -21.39 -34.88 -33.76
CA LEU A 42 -22.41 -35.94 -33.81
C LEU A 42 -22.36 -36.69 -32.49
N LYS A 43 -23.40 -36.52 -31.66
CA LYS A 43 -23.51 -37.16 -30.35
C LYS A 43 -23.77 -38.66 -30.52
N GLN A 44 -22.95 -39.49 -29.89
CA GLN A 44 -23.18 -40.93 -29.83
C GLN A 44 -24.20 -41.30 -28.72
N GLY A 45 -24.74 -42.52 -28.76
CA GLY A 45 -25.77 -42.97 -27.82
C GLY A 45 -25.31 -42.98 -26.35
N ASN A 46 -24.04 -43.26 -26.10
CA ASN A 46 -23.38 -43.26 -24.79
C ASN A 46 -22.88 -41.88 -24.35
N GLU A 47 -23.05 -40.83 -25.15
CA GLU A 47 -22.54 -39.51 -24.81
C GLU A 47 -23.66 -38.62 -24.27
N THR A 48 -23.30 -37.62 -23.48
CA THR A 48 -24.23 -36.59 -22.98
C THR A 48 -23.50 -35.25 -22.94
N ILE A 49 -24.16 -34.20 -23.42
CA ILE A 49 -23.61 -32.85 -23.31
C ILE A 49 -23.96 -32.32 -21.94
N VAL A 50 -22.94 -32.00 -21.16
CA VAL A 50 -23.07 -31.54 -19.78
C VAL A 50 -22.89 -30.02 -19.66
N PHE A 51 -22.24 -29.39 -20.64
CA PHE A 51 -22.03 -27.95 -20.67
C PHE A 51 -21.99 -27.40 -22.11
N GLY A 52 -22.44 -26.16 -22.28
CA GLY A 52 -22.39 -25.41 -23.52
C GLY A 52 -23.56 -25.68 -24.48
N PRO A 53 -23.52 -25.13 -25.71
CA PRO A 53 -22.41 -24.35 -26.28
C PRO A 53 -22.27 -22.97 -25.65
N ASP A 54 -21.08 -22.69 -25.13
CA ASP A 54 -20.73 -21.40 -24.54
C ASP A 54 -19.55 -20.75 -25.26
N LYS A 55 -19.45 -19.43 -25.17
CA LYS A 55 -18.42 -18.65 -25.86
C LYS A 55 -17.09 -18.82 -25.13
N MET A 56 -16.01 -18.98 -25.90
CA MET A 56 -14.65 -18.93 -25.37
C MET A 56 -14.36 -17.58 -24.71
N ILE A 57 -13.46 -17.60 -23.74
CA ILE A 57 -13.01 -16.39 -23.06
C ILE A 57 -12.05 -15.67 -23.99
N THR A 58 -12.35 -14.41 -24.27
CA THR A 58 -11.47 -13.52 -25.03
C THR A 58 -10.96 -12.45 -24.07
N LEU A 59 -9.63 -12.28 -24.00
CA LEU A 59 -9.00 -11.22 -23.21
C LEU A 59 -8.69 -10.03 -24.12
N PRO A 60 -9.29 -8.86 -23.91
CA PRO A 60 -8.88 -7.65 -24.61
C PRO A 60 -7.47 -7.21 -24.18
N PRO A 61 -6.81 -6.32 -24.94
CA PRO A 61 -5.52 -5.77 -24.55
C PRO A 61 -5.54 -5.18 -23.14
N ARG A 62 -4.48 -5.41 -22.37
CA ARG A 62 -4.35 -4.97 -20.97
C ARG A 62 -5.44 -5.48 -20.04
N HIS A 63 -6.04 -6.65 -20.32
CA HIS A 63 -6.95 -7.33 -19.40
C HIS A 63 -6.35 -8.62 -18.89
N TYR A 64 -6.90 -9.09 -17.77
CA TYR A 64 -6.61 -10.40 -17.21
C TYR A 64 -7.91 -11.06 -16.76
N CYS A 65 -7.89 -12.38 -16.58
CA CYS A 65 -8.94 -13.11 -15.87
C CYS A 65 -8.32 -14.04 -14.84
N VAL A 66 -9.13 -14.46 -13.87
CA VAL A 66 -8.70 -15.43 -12.86
C VAL A 66 -9.50 -16.71 -13.02
N ILE A 67 -8.79 -17.82 -13.14
CA ILE A 67 -9.38 -19.16 -13.27
C ILE A 67 -9.04 -19.97 -12.03
N GLU A 68 -10.03 -20.69 -11.55
CA GLU A 68 -9.90 -21.64 -10.45
C GLU A 68 -9.80 -23.06 -10.99
N ASN A 69 -9.00 -23.88 -10.34
CA ASN A 69 -8.67 -25.25 -10.74
C ASN A 69 -8.05 -25.34 -12.14
N PRO A 70 -7.01 -24.56 -12.45
CA PRO A 70 -6.45 -24.50 -13.80
C PRO A 70 -5.91 -25.84 -14.27
N VAL A 71 -5.98 -26.09 -15.57
CA VAL A 71 -5.41 -27.28 -16.19
C VAL A 71 -3.88 -27.32 -16.05
N VAL A 72 -3.34 -28.50 -15.76
CA VAL A 72 -1.89 -28.72 -15.71
C VAL A 72 -1.34 -28.65 -17.12
N LYS A 73 -0.35 -27.78 -17.34
CA LYS A 73 0.33 -27.63 -18.63
C LYS A 73 1.69 -28.33 -18.62
N ASN A 74 2.13 -28.80 -19.78
CA ASN A 74 3.52 -29.25 -20.00
C ASN A 74 4.43 -28.08 -20.38
N GLU A 75 5.72 -28.35 -20.60
CA GLU A 75 6.73 -27.36 -21.00
C GLU A 75 6.37 -26.63 -22.32
N ASN A 76 5.55 -27.25 -23.16
CA ASN A 76 5.05 -26.66 -24.41
C ASN A 76 3.70 -25.92 -24.25
N ASN A 77 3.29 -25.61 -23.02
CA ASN A 77 2.01 -24.97 -22.69
C ASN A 77 0.75 -25.74 -23.11
N GLN A 78 0.85 -27.05 -23.37
CA GLN A 78 -0.28 -27.92 -23.72
C GLN A 78 -0.87 -28.58 -22.47
N ALA A 79 -2.20 -28.70 -22.44
CA ALA A 79 -2.92 -29.38 -21.37
C ALA A 79 -2.50 -30.86 -21.25
N GLN A 80 -2.27 -31.29 -20.01
CA GLN A 80 -1.98 -32.69 -19.71
C GLN A 80 -3.26 -33.45 -19.37
N PHE A 81 -3.31 -34.69 -19.84
CA PHE A 81 -4.41 -35.62 -19.57
C PHE A 81 -3.91 -36.79 -18.72
N ASP A 82 -4.81 -37.42 -17.97
CA ASP A 82 -4.54 -38.66 -17.25
C ASP A 82 -4.53 -39.88 -18.20
N LYS A 83 -4.35 -41.08 -17.65
CA LYS A 83 -4.32 -42.32 -18.45
C LYS A 83 -5.65 -42.62 -19.15
N ASN A 84 -6.73 -42.05 -18.64
CA ASN A 84 -8.08 -42.29 -19.11
C ASN A 84 -8.48 -41.25 -20.17
N GLY A 85 -7.80 -40.10 -20.23
CA GLY A 85 -8.08 -38.99 -21.14
C GLY A 85 -8.80 -37.81 -20.47
N GLN A 86 -8.92 -37.80 -19.14
CA GLN A 86 -9.45 -36.68 -18.38
C GLN A 86 -8.37 -35.60 -18.20
N ALA A 87 -8.75 -34.33 -18.37
CA ALA A 87 -7.83 -33.21 -18.17
C ALA A 87 -7.38 -33.15 -16.70
N LYS A 88 -6.07 -33.07 -16.47
CA LYS A 88 -5.52 -32.93 -15.12
C LYS A 88 -5.65 -31.49 -14.66
N LEU A 89 -6.25 -31.26 -13.50
CA LEU A 89 -6.43 -29.94 -12.91
C LEU A 89 -5.59 -29.76 -11.64
N LEU A 90 -5.16 -28.54 -11.38
CA LEU A 90 -4.57 -28.13 -10.10
C LEU A 90 -5.68 -27.67 -9.15
N HIS A 91 -6.32 -28.62 -8.48
CA HIS A 91 -7.42 -28.34 -7.56
C HIS A 91 -7.00 -27.39 -6.43
N GLY A 92 -7.85 -26.40 -6.13
CA GLY A 92 -7.62 -25.39 -5.09
C GLY A 92 -6.60 -24.31 -5.48
N SER A 93 -6.08 -24.34 -6.70
CA SER A 93 -5.14 -23.33 -7.20
C SER A 93 -5.85 -22.30 -8.07
N LEU A 94 -5.22 -21.12 -8.20
CA LEU A 94 -5.65 -20.04 -9.08
C LEU A 94 -4.63 -19.86 -10.21
N ASP A 95 -5.10 -19.46 -11.37
CA ASP A 95 -4.30 -19.07 -12.53
C ASP A 95 -4.74 -17.68 -13.00
N VAL A 96 -3.78 -16.77 -13.15
CA VAL A 96 -4.03 -15.42 -13.65
C VAL A 96 -3.62 -15.40 -15.12
N ARG A 97 -4.60 -15.44 -16.01
CA ARG A 97 -4.36 -15.42 -17.46
C ARG A 97 -4.34 -14.00 -17.98
N GLN A 98 -3.29 -13.67 -18.72
CA GLN A 98 -3.12 -12.37 -19.37
C GLN A 98 -3.28 -12.51 -20.88
N GLU A 99 -3.56 -11.39 -21.54
CA GLU A 99 -3.65 -11.34 -23.00
C GLU A 99 -2.31 -11.70 -23.67
N ASN A 100 -1.16 -11.30 -23.13
CA ASN A 100 0.17 -11.68 -23.65
C ASN A 100 0.40 -13.20 -23.73
N ASP A 101 -0.19 -13.98 -22.79
CA ASP A 101 -0.04 -15.44 -22.75
C ASP A 101 -1.16 -16.16 -23.52
N TYR A 102 -2.26 -15.45 -23.81
CA TYR A 102 -3.48 -15.97 -24.43
C TYR A 102 -4.06 -14.96 -25.43
N GLU A 103 -3.35 -14.78 -26.55
CA GLU A 103 -3.79 -13.89 -27.64
C GLU A 103 -5.08 -14.38 -28.31
N GLU A 104 -5.25 -15.71 -28.41
CA GLU A 104 -6.44 -16.33 -28.99
C GLU A 104 -7.51 -16.65 -27.93
N PRO A 105 -8.81 -16.58 -28.28
CA PRO A 105 -9.87 -17.01 -27.38
C PRO A 105 -9.70 -18.46 -26.93
N PHE A 106 -9.79 -18.71 -25.63
CA PHE A 106 -9.58 -20.03 -25.06
C PHE A 106 -10.83 -20.57 -24.36
N PRO A 107 -11.06 -21.89 -24.41
CA PRO A 107 -12.11 -22.55 -23.65
C PRO A 107 -11.70 -22.79 -22.20
N LEU A 108 -12.67 -23.17 -21.37
CA LEU A 108 -12.42 -23.77 -20.06
C LEU A 108 -12.46 -25.28 -20.18
N TYR A 109 -11.48 -25.96 -19.58
CA TYR A 109 -11.50 -27.41 -19.45
C TYR A 109 -12.57 -27.86 -18.44
N PRO A 110 -13.10 -29.09 -18.54
CA PRO A 110 -14.05 -29.62 -17.56
C PRO A 110 -13.49 -29.54 -16.14
N GLY A 111 -14.12 -28.74 -15.28
CA GLY A 111 -13.73 -28.49 -13.89
C GLY A 111 -12.96 -27.19 -13.65
N GLU A 112 -12.46 -26.51 -14.69
CA GLU A 112 -12.00 -25.12 -14.58
C GLU A 112 -13.21 -24.19 -14.36
N VAL A 113 -13.05 -23.19 -13.50
CA VAL A 113 -14.08 -22.20 -13.22
C VAL A 113 -13.54 -20.80 -13.44
N LEU A 114 -14.25 -19.98 -14.23
CA LEU A 114 -13.92 -18.56 -14.37
C LEU A 114 -14.33 -17.80 -13.11
N LYS A 115 -13.39 -17.63 -12.19
CA LYS A 115 -13.59 -16.94 -10.93
C LYS A 115 -13.74 -15.43 -11.11
N GLN A 116 -12.92 -14.84 -11.98
CA GLN A 116 -13.00 -13.42 -12.32
C GLN A 116 -12.99 -13.27 -13.84
N ALA A 117 -14.04 -12.65 -14.38
CA ALA A 117 -14.13 -12.35 -15.81
C ALA A 117 -13.04 -11.35 -16.26
N ALA A 118 -12.87 -11.19 -17.57
CA ALA A 118 -11.91 -10.27 -18.16
C ALA A 118 -12.02 -8.87 -17.53
N THR A 119 -10.99 -8.49 -16.77
CA THR A 119 -10.90 -7.25 -15.98
C THR A 119 -9.67 -6.48 -16.45
N PRO A 120 -9.74 -5.15 -16.60
CA PRO A 120 -8.57 -4.36 -16.97
C PRO A 120 -7.48 -4.43 -15.89
N LEU A 121 -6.22 -4.48 -16.32
CA LEU A 121 -5.07 -4.37 -15.43
C LEU A 121 -5.06 -2.99 -14.76
N LYS A 122 -4.67 -2.96 -13.49
CA LYS A 122 -4.69 -1.73 -12.70
C LYS A 122 -3.47 -0.87 -13.04
N TYR A 123 -3.71 0.30 -13.64
CA TYR A 123 -2.68 1.33 -13.78
C TYR A 123 -2.48 2.06 -12.45
N VAL A 124 -1.22 2.20 -12.05
CA VAL A 124 -0.78 2.92 -10.85
C VAL A 124 -0.04 4.17 -11.33
N ALA A 125 -0.55 5.33 -10.93
CA ALA A 125 -0.01 6.62 -11.37
C ALA A 125 1.32 6.95 -10.65
N ALA A 126 2.07 7.90 -11.19
CA ALA A 126 3.21 8.47 -10.49
C ALA A 126 2.79 9.03 -9.12
N SER A 127 3.67 8.95 -8.12
CA SER A 127 3.38 9.38 -6.74
C SER A 127 2.22 8.61 -6.07
N SER A 128 1.93 7.40 -6.56
CA SER A 128 1.02 6.45 -5.91
C SER A 128 1.62 5.05 -5.93
N ALA A 129 1.15 4.19 -5.04
CA ALA A 129 1.58 2.81 -4.94
C ALA A 129 0.42 1.87 -4.55
N LEU A 130 0.58 0.59 -4.86
CA LEU A 130 -0.24 -0.46 -4.26
C LEU A 130 0.53 -1.11 -3.12
N ARG A 131 -0.07 -1.18 -1.93
CA ARG A 131 0.42 -2.04 -0.86
C ARG A 131 0.02 -3.47 -1.17
N LEU A 132 1.02 -4.28 -1.44
CA LEU A 132 0.91 -5.70 -1.74
C LEU A 132 1.22 -6.49 -0.49
N LYS A 133 0.58 -7.65 -0.35
CA LYS A 133 0.84 -8.60 0.72
C LYS A 133 0.95 -10.01 0.17
N ALA A 134 1.95 -10.75 0.64
CA ALA A 134 2.11 -12.17 0.31
C ALA A 134 1.07 -12.99 1.07
N VAL A 135 0.29 -13.78 0.35
CA VAL A 135 -0.68 -14.73 0.93
C VAL A 135 0.00 -16.05 1.28
N LEU A 136 1.03 -16.43 0.52
CA LEU A 136 1.80 -17.65 0.67
C LEU A 136 3.28 -17.39 0.35
N ASP A 137 4.15 -18.32 0.73
CA ASP A 137 5.59 -18.21 0.47
C ASP A 137 5.89 -18.39 -1.02
N PHE A 138 6.61 -17.45 -1.64
CA PHE A 138 6.98 -17.54 -3.06
C PHE A 138 8.26 -16.77 -3.37
N ASP A 139 8.87 -17.07 -4.52
CA ASP A 139 10.00 -16.32 -5.05
C ASP A 139 9.51 -15.19 -5.96
N ASP A 140 9.78 -13.95 -5.56
CA ASP A 140 9.50 -12.75 -6.34
C ASP A 140 10.76 -12.32 -7.12
N ASN A 141 11.00 -12.96 -8.26
CA ASN A 141 12.14 -12.68 -9.14
C ASN A 141 13.51 -12.74 -8.41
N GLY A 142 13.72 -13.74 -7.56
CA GLY A 142 14.93 -13.92 -6.74
C GLY A 142 14.83 -13.35 -5.32
N GLU A 143 13.77 -12.63 -4.97
CA GLU A 143 13.49 -12.23 -3.59
C GLU A 143 12.49 -13.20 -2.93
N GLN A 144 12.94 -13.93 -1.91
CA GLN A 144 12.10 -14.88 -1.19
C GLN A 144 11.12 -14.13 -0.28
N ARG A 145 9.85 -14.09 -0.68
CA ARG A 145 8.74 -13.49 0.09
C ARG A 145 8.11 -14.55 0.98
N LYS A 146 7.94 -14.24 2.26
CA LYS A 146 7.17 -15.08 3.19
C LYS A 146 5.74 -14.61 3.29
N ALA A 147 4.82 -15.52 3.62
CA ALA A 147 3.44 -15.21 3.88
C ALA A 147 3.31 -14.12 4.95
N GLY A 148 2.57 -13.06 4.63
CA GLY A 148 2.39 -11.89 5.47
C GLY A 148 3.41 -10.77 5.28
N ASP A 149 4.41 -10.95 4.42
CA ASP A 149 5.29 -9.85 3.99
C ASP A 149 4.49 -8.83 3.17
N GLU A 150 4.76 -7.54 3.42
CA GLU A 150 4.15 -6.42 2.70
C GLU A 150 5.22 -5.60 2.00
N TRP A 151 4.93 -5.17 0.77
CA TRP A 151 5.79 -4.30 -0.02
C TRP A 151 4.95 -3.38 -0.91
N LEU A 152 5.61 -2.46 -1.60
CA LEU A 152 4.94 -1.51 -2.50
C LEU A 152 5.23 -1.85 -3.95
N PHE A 153 4.20 -1.75 -4.78
CA PHE A 153 4.35 -1.54 -6.21
C PHE A 153 4.22 -0.03 -6.47
N GLU A 154 5.35 0.66 -6.62
CA GLU A 154 5.39 2.10 -6.89
C GLU A 154 5.11 2.39 -8.38
N GLY A 155 4.25 3.37 -8.65
CA GLY A 155 3.99 3.85 -10.01
C GLY A 155 5.09 4.80 -10.53
N PRO A 156 5.11 5.13 -11.83
CA PRO A 156 4.09 4.80 -12.82
C PRO A 156 4.26 3.39 -13.41
N GLY A 157 3.20 2.59 -13.41
CA GLY A 157 3.26 1.23 -13.94
C GLY A 157 1.91 0.53 -13.94
N THR A 158 1.79 -0.53 -14.74
CA THR A 158 0.60 -1.39 -14.75
C THR A 158 0.88 -2.59 -13.86
N TYR A 159 0.07 -2.76 -12.80
CA TYR A 159 0.19 -3.89 -11.90
C TYR A 159 -0.40 -5.16 -12.54
N THR A 160 0.43 -6.19 -12.61
CA THR A 160 0.05 -7.56 -13.00
C THR A 160 -0.29 -8.35 -11.74
N PRO A 161 -1.57 -8.76 -11.56
CA PRO A 161 -1.97 -9.59 -10.43
C PRO A 161 -1.26 -10.95 -10.46
N ARG A 162 -0.94 -11.46 -9.27
CA ARG A 162 -0.38 -12.81 -9.07
C ARG A 162 -1.26 -13.58 -8.09
N LYS A 163 -1.25 -14.91 -8.17
CA LYS A 163 -2.08 -15.77 -7.30
C LYS A 163 -1.60 -15.77 -5.85
N GLU A 164 -0.32 -15.49 -5.62
CA GLU A 164 0.33 -15.48 -4.31
C GLU A 164 0.21 -14.14 -3.58
N VAL A 165 -0.32 -13.10 -4.25
CA VAL A 165 -0.26 -11.71 -3.78
C VAL A 165 -1.67 -11.13 -3.66
N SER A 166 -2.00 -10.56 -2.50
CA SER A 166 -3.19 -9.74 -2.30
C SER A 166 -2.85 -8.25 -2.40
N VAL A 167 -3.77 -7.48 -2.98
CA VAL A 167 -3.70 -6.01 -3.00
C VAL A 167 -4.49 -5.51 -1.80
N GLU A 168 -3.80 -4.94 -0.81
CA GLU A 168 -4.42 -4.49 0.45
C GLU A 168 -4.97 -3.06 0.33
N GLU A 169 -4.16 -2.14 -0.21
CA GLU A 169 -4.48 -0.71 -0.19
C GLU A 169 -3.85 0.02 -1.39
N HIS A 170 -4.50 1.09 -1.86
CA HIS A 170 -3.93 2.03 -2.81
C HIS A 170 -3.47 3.28 -2.06
N ILE A 171 -2.15 3.47 -1.97
CA ILE A 171 -1.51 4.56 -1.26
C ILE A 171 -1.21 5.69 -2.24
N VAL A 172 -1.54 6.91 -1.86
CA VAL A 172 -1.20 8.13 -2.60
C VAL A 172 -0.21 8.92 -1.76
N ALA A 173 0.77 9.55 -2.42
CA ALA A 173 1.73 10.41 -1.73
C ALA A 173 1.01 11.58 -1.05
N THR A 174 1.45 11.89 0.17
CA THR A 174 0.98 13.06 0.92
C THR A 174 1.86 14.26 0.57
N VAL A 175 1.26 15.38 0.17
CA VAL A 175 1.98 16.59 -0.19
C VAL A 175 2.33 17.38 1.08
N ILE A 176 3.62 17.62 1.28
CA ILE A 176 4.16 18.42 2.38
C ILE A 176 4.43 19.83 1.84
N GLY A 177 3.67 20.80 2.34
CA GLY A 177 3.80 22.21 2.00
C GLY A 177 4.91 22.94 2.79
N PRO A 178 5.15 24.22 2.48
CA PRO A 178 6.07 25.05 3.26
C PRO A 178 5.58 25.17 4.70
N ASN A 179 6.52 25.16 5.66
CA ASN A 179 6.24 25.19 7.09
C ASN A 179 5.34 24.03 7.57
N GLN A 180 5.38 22.90 6.88
CA GLN A 180 4.69 21.67 7.29
C GLN A 180 5.69 20.52 7.40
N ALA A 181 5.33 19.54 8.23
CA ALA A 181 6.02 18.25 8.29
C ALA A 181 5.01 17.11 8.34
N LEU A 182 5.39 15.97 7.79
CA LEU A 182 4.61 14.75 7.87
C LEU A 182 5.06 13.93 9.08
N ARG A 183 4.14 13.64 9.99
CA ARG A 183 4.38 12.72 11.10
C ARG A 183 4.09 11.31 10.69
N LEU A 184 5.11 10.46 10.80
CA LEU A 184 5.07 9.04 10.47
C LEU A 184 5.21 8.19 11.72
N SER A 185 4.69 6.97 11.65
CA SER A 185 4.85 5.93 12.66
C SER A 185 5.22 4.59 12.01
N ALA A 186 6.16 3.86 12.60
CA ALA A 186 6.61 2.56 12.12
C ALA A 186 5.67 1.44 12.60
N LYS A 187 5.06 0.68 11.68
CA LYS A 187 4.27 -0.53 11.98
C LYS A 187 5.15 -1.74 12.28
N LYS A 188 6.31 -1.81 11.62
CA LYS A 188 7.34 -2.84 11.80
C LYS A 188 8.71 -2.17 11.78
N GLU A 189 9.75 -2.89 12.14
CA GLU A 189 11.11 -2.40 11.95
C GLU A 189 11.37 -2.19 10.46
N LEU A 190 11.85 -1.00 10.10
CA LEU A 190 12.17 -0.65 8.72
C LEU A 190 13.36 0.30 8.64
N VAL A 191 13.84 0.52 7.43
CA VAL A 191 14.74 1.62 7.10
C VAL A 191 13.89 2.64 6.34
N ASP A 192 13.84 3.86 6.84
CA ASP A 192 13.08 4.93 6.18
C ASP A 192 13.77 5.43 4.90
N ARG A 193 13.13 6.33 4.16
CA ARG A 193 13.71 6.92 2.93
C ARG A 193 14.97 7.78 3.16
N MET A 194 15.30 8.08 4.41
CA MET A 194 16.51 8.83 4.80
C MET A 194 17.62 7.89 5.30
N ASP A 195 17.52 6.59 5.02
CA ASP A 195 18.43 5.53 5.47
C ASP A 195 18.55 5.40 7.00
N GLN A 196 17.57 5.89 7.74
CA GLN A 196 17.53 5.77 9.19
C GLN A 196 16.74 4.51 9.60
N ARG A 197 17.35 3.68 10.45
CA ARG A 197 16.64 2.53 11.06
C ARG A 197 15.59 3.02 12.03
N ARG A 198 14.37 2.50 11.87
CA ARG A 198 13.21 2.78 12.71
C ARG A 198 12.74 1.52 13.43
N VAL A 199 12.40 1.67 14.71
CA VAL A 199 11.83 0.57 15.52
C VAL A 199 10.30 0.61 15.53
N VAL A 200 9.67 -0.50 15.87
CA VAL A 200 8.20 -0.60 15.94
C VAL A 200 7.62 0.45 16.89
N GLY A 201 6.63 1.20 16.41
CA GLY A 201 5.96 2.25 17.18
C GLY A 201 6.73 3.57 17.30
N GLU A 202 7.96 3.64 16.76
CA GLU A 202 8.70 4.89 16.68
C GLU A 202 7.94 5.91 15.82
N ASN A 203 7.95 7.16 16.25
CA ASN A 203 7.39 8.27 15.49
C ASN A 203 8.50 9.24 15.08
N TRP A 204 8.44 9.76 13.86
CA TRP A 204 9.38 10.77 13.38
C TRP A 204 8.67 11.76 12.43
N LEU A 205 9.39 12.82 12.07
CA LEU A 205 8.92 13.84 11.14
C LEU A 205 9.72 13.81 9.85
N VAL A 206 9.02 13.98 8.74
CA VAL A 206 9.60 14.27 7.43
C VAL A 206 9.28 15.72 7.07
N LYS A 207 10.33 16.55 6.91
CA LYS A 207 10.23 17.99 6.62
C LYS A 207 10.51 18.34 5.15
N GLN A 208 10.90 17.35 4.34
CA GLN A 208 11.23 17.57 2.94
C GLN A 208 9.98 17.99 2.17
N LEU A 209 10.05 19.14 1.49
CA LEU A 209 8.96 19.66 0.68
C LEU A 209 8.67 18.75 -0.51
N GLY A 210 7.38 18.63 -0.83
CA GLY A 210 6.91 17.85 -1.98
C GLY A 210 6.07 16.64 -1.58
N ALA A 211 5.85 15.75 -2.54
CA ALA A 211 5.04 14.56 -2.35
C ALA A 211 5.86 13.46 -1.67
N TYR A 212 5.48 13.08 -0.45
CA TYR A 212 6.07 11.97 0.26
C TYR A 212 5.19 10.73 0.11
N LEU A 213 5.73 9.66 -0.48
CA LEU A 213 5.05 8.37 -0.61
C LEU A 213 5.47 7.47 0.57
N PRO A 214 4.56 7.17 1.51
CA PRO A 214 4.87 6.31 2.65
C PRO A 214 5.27 4.90 2.19
N LEU A 215 6.25 4.29 2.87
CA LEU A 215 6.66 2.90 2.66
C LEU A 215 5.59 1.92 3.19
N ALA A 216 5.72 0.63 2.86
CA ALA A 216 4.74 -0.40 3.22
C ALA A 216 4.42 -0.45 4.74
N TYR A 217 5.45 -0.27 5.56
CA TYR A 217 5.35 -0.32 7.03
C TYR A 217 5.33 1.06 7.70
N GLU A 218 5.17 2.14 6.93
CA GLU A 218 4.99 3.49 7.47
C GLU A 218 3.50 3.82 7.56
N THR A 219 3.10 4.44 8.66
CA THR A 219 1.75 4.98 8.85
C THR A 219 1.81 6.50 8.89
N VAL A 220 1.04 7.16 8.04
CA VAL A 220 0.83 8.61 8.15
C VAL A 220 -0.07 8.89 9.35
N VAL A 221 0.46 9.60 10.34
CA VAL A 221 -0.28 9.97 11.56
C VAL A 221 -0.99 11.31 11.36
N SER A 222 -0.23 12.34 10.99
CA SER A 222 -0.73 13.72 10.87
C SER A 222 0.21 14.58 10.03
N ILE A 223 -0.30 15.71 9.53
CA ILE A 223 0.50 16.81 9.01
C ILE A 223 0.63 17.85 10.12
N GLU A 224 1.86 18.12 10.54
CA GLU A 224 2.17 19.09 11.59
C GLU A 224 2.52 20.45 10.95
N ASN A 225 1.87 21.52 11.41
CA ASN A 225 2.15 22.88 10.94
C ASN A 225 3.18 23.56 11.85
N GLY A 226 4.03 24.37 11.24
CA GLY A 226 5.01 25.19 11.94
C GLY A 226 4.37 26.38 12.65
N TYR A 227 4.89 26.70 13.83
CA TYR A 227 4.53 27.90 14.59
C TYR A 227 5.39 29.07 14.13
N VAL A 228 4.75 30.19 13.82
CA VAL A 228 5.44 31.42 13.45
C VAL A 228 5.98 32.10 14.71
N VAL A 229 7.29 32.29 14.76
CA VAL A 229 8.02 32.96 15.84
C VAL A 229 8.29 34.40 15.40
N THR A 230 8.07 35.37 16.28
CA THR A 230 8.26 36.80 15.96
C THR A 230 9.14 37.47 16.99
N ASP A 231 9.58 38.70 16.75
CA ASP A 231 10.37 39.47 17.74
C ASP A 231 9.62 39.67 19.06
N LYS A 232 8.29 39.49 19.05
CA LYS A 232 7.42 39.66 20.21
C LYS A 232 6.99 38.35 20.86
N LYS A 233 7.18 37.20 20.19
CA LYS A 233 6.65 35.91 20.64
C LYS A 233 7.74 34.85 20.56
N ALA A 234 7.95 34.14 21.66
CA ALA A 234 8.81 32.97 21.75
C ALA A 234 7.96 31.72 22.03
N LEU A 235 8.44 30.55 21.61
CA LEU A 235 7.82 29.26 21.94
C LEU A 235 8.48 28.68 23.17
N HIS A 236 7.70 28.36 24.20
CA HIS A 236 8.16 27.62 25.37
C HIS A 236 7.91 26.14 25.15
N LEU A 237 9.01 25.41 25.00
CA LEU A 237 9.02 23.98 24.71
C LEU A 237 9.52 23.19 25.91
N ARG A 238 9.06 21.94 25.98
CA ARG A 238 9.53 20.92 26.92
C ARG A 238 9.92 19.65 26.17
N ALA A 239 11.05 19.06 26.55
CA ALA A 239 11.48 17.77 26.04
C ALA A 239 10.72 16.64 26.73
N LEU A 240 10.09 15.77 25.94
CA LEU A 240 9.43 14.54 26.41
C LEU A 240 10.44 13.42 26.65
N ASN A 241 11.54 13.40 25.90
CA ASN A 241 12.61 12.42 25.95
C ASN A 241 13.96 13.12 25.79
N THR A 242 15.07 12.43 26.06
CA THR A 242 16.40 12.94 25.71
C THR A 242 16.63 12.79 24.20
N PHE A 243 16.87 13.90 23.50
CA PHE A 243 17.10 13.92 22.05
C PHE A 243 17.96 15.11 21.63
N THR A 244 18.41 15.12 20.38
CA THR A 244 19.09 16.28 19.78
C THR A 244 18.07 17.06 18.96
N ASP A 245 17.91 18.35 19.26
CA ASP A 245 16.98 19.22 18.54
C ASP A 245 17.46 19.56 17.12
N ASP A 246 16.61 20.23 16.35
CA ASP A 246 16.93 20.64 14.96
C ASP A 246 18.11 21.61 14.88
N PHE A 247 18.49 22.24 16.00
CA PHE A 247 19.61 23.17 16.10
C PHE A 247 20.91 22.49 16.55
N GLY A 248 20.90 21.16 16.73
CA GLY A 248 22.05 20.37 17.15
C GLY A 248 22.32 20.39 18.66
N GLN A 249 21.41 20.92 19.48
CA GLN A 249 21.55 20.94 20.92
C GLN A 249 20.87 19.72 21.55
N THR A 250 21.60 19.01 22.42
CA THR A 250 21.04 17.89 23.18
C THR A 250 20.16 18.42 24.32
N ARG A 251 18.89 18.02 24.31
CA ARG A 251 17.89 18.26 25.36
C ARG A 251 17.68 16.99 26.15
N ASN A 252 17.71 17.06 27.47
CA ASN A 252 17.37 15.92 28.33
C ASN A 252 15.87 15.88 28.59
N ASN A 253 15.35 14.71 28.95
CA ASN A 253 13.95 14.57 29.34
C ASN A 253 13.57 15.58 30.45
N GLY A 254 12.50 16.34 30.22
CA GLY A 254 11.98 17.35 31.14
C GLY A 254 12.66 18.72 31.01
N ASP A 255 13.72 18.86 30.20
CA ASP A 255 14.33 20.15 29.94
C ASP A 255 13.30 21.07 29.27
N GLU A 256 13.26 22.33 29.70
CA GLU A 256 12.42 23.37 29.11
C GLU A 256 13.29 24.50 28.55
N TRP A 257 12.91 25.03 27.39
CA TRP A 257 13.64 26.11 26.74
C TRP A 257 12.71 27.01 25.93
N LEU A 258 13.25 28.15 25.48
CA LEU A 258 12.57 29.08 24.59
C LEU A 258 13.17 28.97 23.19
N VAL A 259 12.31 28.91 22.17
CA VAL A 259 12.68 29.12 20.77
C VAL A 259 12.30 30.54 20.38
N THR A 260 13.29 31.32 19.97
CA THR A 260 13.13 32.74 19.59
C THR A 260 13.40 32.94 18.10
N LYS A 261 13.03 34.12 17.59
CA LYS A 261 13.23 34.48 16.17
C LYS A 261 14.72 34.49 15.76
N GLU A 262 15.64 34.64 16.71
CA GLU A 262 17.08 34.55 16.45
C GLU A 262 17.51 33.17 15.95
N GLN A 263 16.77 32.11 16.31
CA GLN A 263 17.05 30.74 15.91
C GLN A 263 16.30 30.34 14.64
N THR A 264 14.99 30.64 14.59
CA THR A 264 14.15 30.33 13.43
C THR A 264 12.93 31.26 13.36
N GLU A 265 12.49 31.58 12.14
CA GLU A 265 11.23 32.30 11.90
C GLU A 265 10.00 31.41 12.09
N THR A 266 10.15 30.12 11.80
CA THR A 266 9.09 29.11 11.90
C THR A 266 9.63 27.85 12.55
N HIS A 267 9.00 27.40 13.62
CA HIS A 267 9.40 26.18 14.33
C HIS A 267 8.32 25.11 14.21
N ILE A 268 8.67 23.98 13.61
CA ILE A 268 7.80 22.80 13.58
C ILE A 268 8.19 21.94 14.78
N LEU A 269 7.23 21.69 15.67
CA LEU A 269 7.46 20.90 16.88
C LEU A 269 7.94 19.49 16.49
N ASN A 270 9.08 19.08 17.04
CA ASN A 270 9.57 17.72 16.89
C ASN A 270 8.70 16.72 17.67
N VAL A 271 8.81 15.42 17.38
CA VAL A 271 8.05 14.35 18.05
C VAL A 271 8.27 14.32 19.56
N TYR A 272 9.48 14.67 20.00
CA TYR A 272 9.87 14.70 21.40
C TYR A 272 9.72 16.10 22.04
N GLU A 273 9.15 17.05 21.32
CA GLU A 273 8.87 18.39 21.82
C GLU A 273 7.40 18.54 22.18
N GLN A 274 7.15 19.17 23.31
CA GLN A 274 5.81 19.58 23.71
C GLN A 274 5.77 21.10 23.82
N LEU A 275 4.83 21.73 23.12
CA LEU A 275 4.54 23.15 23.31
C LEU A 275 3.86 23.34 24.67
N VAL A 276 4.52 24.05 25.58
CA VAL A 276 3.99 24.40 26.90
C VAL A 276 3.19 25.69 26.81
N ALA A 277 3.77 26.73 26.21
CA ALA A 277 3.14 28.02 26.04
C ALA A 277 3.75 28.84 24.90
N ILE A 278 3.03 29.85 24.43
CA ILE A 278 3.59 30.91 23.60
C ILE A 278 3.82 32.11 24.54
N VAL A 279 5.07 32.56 24.65
CA VAL A 279 5.49 33.59 25.62
C VAL A 279 5.70 34.90 24.89
N ASP A 280 4.98 35.93 25.31
CA ASP A 280 5.19 37.29 24.80
C ASP A 280 6.41 37.95 25.47
N ILE A 281 7.20 38.69 24.68
CA ILE A 281 8.32 39.47 25.18
C ILE A 281 7.83 40.52 26.19
N LYS A 282 8.53 40.63 27.32
CA LYS A 282 8.30 41.69 28.30
C LYS A 282 9.26 42.83 28.02
N THR A 283 8.73 43.96 27.56
CA THR A 283 9.49 45.19 27.32
C THR A 283 9.23 46.18 28.45
N LEU A 284 10.30 46.82 28.93
CA LEU A 284 10.23 47.86 29.97
C LEU A 284 10.55 49.21 29.32
N ASN A 285 9.80 50.24 29.69
CA ASN A 285 10.12 51.61 29.29
C ASN A 285 11.19 52.24 30.22
N SER A 286 11.63 53.47 29.91
CA SER A 286 12.68 54.17 30.67
C SER A 286 12.34 54.48 32.14
N ARG A 287 11.10 54.25 32.57
CA ARG A 287 10.61 54.48 33.95
C ARG A 287 10.11 53.21 34.62
N GLN A 288 10.28 52.05 34.00
CA GLN A 288 9.82 50.76 34.51
C GLN A 288 11.02 49.88 34.91
N TYR A 289 10.84 49.11 35.97
CA TYR A 289 11.73 48.02 36.34
C TYR A 289 10.91 46.77 36.65
N CYS A 290 11.51 45.60 36.53
CA CYS A 290 10.92 44.35 36.99
C CYS A 290 11.94 43.59 37.83
N VAL A 291 11.44 42.73 38.72
CA VAL A 291 12.26 41.81 39.50
C VAL A 291 11.94 40.40 39.00
N ILE A 292 12.93 39.73 38.45
CA ILE A 292 12.82 38.34 38.00
C ILE A 292 13.12 37.45 39.20
N LEU A 293 12.11 36.73 39.66
CA LEU A 293 12.28 35.69 40.68
C LEU A 293 12.83 34.41 40.00
N ASN A 294 13.83 33.79 40.62
CA ASN A 294 14.54 32.61 40.11
C ASN A 294 15.17 32.84 38.71
N PRO A 295 16.13 33.77 38.57
CA PRO A 295 16.78 34.02 37.29
C PRO A 295 17.58 32.80 36.85
N VAL A 296 17.41 32.39 35.60
CA VAL A 296 18.19 31.32 34.99
C VAL A 296 19.59 31.86 34.68
N THR A 297 20.63 31.30 35.32
CA THR A 297 22.02 31.66 35.05
C THR A 297 22.67 30.64 34.11
N CYS A 298 23.20 31.09 32.97
CA CYS A 298 24.01 30.25 32.09
C CYS A 298 25.47 30.24 32.57
N LYS A 299 25.92 29.13 33.18
CA LYS A 299 27.35 28.84 33.35
C LYS A 299 27.65 27.58 32.55
N ASN A 300 28.32 27.75 31.41
CA ASN A 300 28.75 26.71 30.45
C ASN A 300 27.62 25.87 29.83
N ALA A 301 27.07 26.31 28.69
CA ALA A 301 26.21 25.56 27.73
C ALA A 301 25.00 24.76 28.29
N ARG A 302 24.80 24.75 29.60
CA ARG A 302 23.69 24.17 30.34
C ARG A 302 23.16 25.24 31.28
N CYS A 303 21.99 25.77 30.95
CA CYS A 303 21.20 26.55 31.89
C CYS A 303 20.66 25.60 32.96
N GLN A 304 21.34 25.51 34.10
CA GLN A 304 20.77 24.85 35.28
C GLN A 304 20.00 25.89 36.08
N THR A 305 18.66 25.82 36.05
CA THR A 305 17.83 25.94 37.27
C THR A 305 16.36 25.61 36.98
N MET A 306 15.70 25.00 37.98
CA MET A 306 14.26 24.74 38.04
C MET A 306 13.46 25.92 37.48
N ILE A 307 12.82 25.74 36.33
CA ILE A 307 11.81 26.67 35.84
C ILE A 307 10.53 26.36 36.64
N GLY A 308 10.53 26.79 37.90
CA GLY A 308 9.28 27.18 38.54
C GLY A 308 8.88 28.50 37.91
N LEU A 309 7.63 28.60 37.42
CA LEU A 309 7.01 29.78 36.82
C LEU A 309 7.79 31.07 37.10
N ILE A 310 8.35 31.69 36.06
CA ILE A 310 8.93 33.03 36.15
C ILE A 310 7.77 33.99 36.45
N MET A 311 7.47 34.18 37.73
CA MET A 311 6.54 35.20 38.22
C MET A 311 7.24 36.55 38.14
N ILE A 312 6.94 37.31 37.09
CA ILE A 312 7.39 38.69 36.93
C ILE A 312 6.36 39.58 37.62
N SER A 313 6.70 40.07 38.82
CA SER A 313 5.94 41.14 39.46
C SER A 313 6.39 42.47 38.86
N ILE A 314 5.51 43.12 38.09
CA ILE A 314 5.75 44.46 37.56
C ILE A 314 5.34 45.47 38.65
N PHE A 315 6.31 46.23 39.15
CA PHE A 315 6.06 47.32 40.08
C PHE A 315 6.08 48.65 39.33
N PHE A 316 5.01 49.43 39.47
CA PHE A 316 4.97 50.81 38.99
C PHE A 316 5.54 51.72 40.08
N SER A 317 6.68 52.35 39.81
CA SER A 317 7.10 53.49 40.62
C SER A 317 6.17 54.66 40.28
N SER A 318 5.39 55.10 41.26
CA SER A 318 4.62 56.36 41.17
C SER A 318 5.56 57.56 41.17
#